data_AF-X7EBN4-F1
#
_entry.id   AF-X7EBN4-F1
#
_cell.length_a   1.000
_cell.length_b   1.000
_cell.length_c   1.000
_cell.angle_alpha   90.00
_cell.angle_beta   90.00
_cell.angle_gamma   90.00
#
_symmetry.space_group_name_H-M   'P 1'
#
loop_
_entity.id
_entity.type
_entity.pdbx_description
1 polymer ?
#
loop_
_entity_poly.entity_id
_entity_poly.type
_entity_poly.pdbx_seq_one_letter_code
_entity_poly.pdbx_strand_id
1 'polypeptide(L)'
;MQRAFPGSPLTVYTAETLRGREAALISRVIGLPVAQFRKVNHSERPGFSRNAVEAMRASWEAGRPWPHQRWREVVAAHPRSASPGFDPWSPEERDFFDRRHESDLEAIAALPGWSFWGWRNSEAD
;
A
#
# COMPACT_ATOMS: atom_id res chain seq x y z
N MET A 1 20.85 -3.23 3.35
CA MET A 1 20.41 -3.40 4.75
C MET A 1 21.43 -4.12 5.61
N GLN A 2 21.77 -5.39 5.40
CA GLN A 2 22.77 -6.09 6.25
C GLN A 2 24.16 -5.43 6.29
N ARG A 3 24.59 -4.82 5.17
CA ARG A 3 25.83 -4.01 5.15
C ARG A 3 25.76 -2.77 6.06
N ALA A 4 24.57 -2.19 6.22
CA ALA A 4 24.35 -1.00 7.05
C ALA A 4 24.03 -1.38 8.51
N PHE A 5 23.43 -2.56 8.74
CA PHE A 5 23.04 -3.08 10.05
C PHE A 5 23.49 -4.54 10.20
N PRO A 6 24.79 -4.80 10.37
CA PRO A 6 25.32 -6.17 10.45
C PRO A 6 24.77 -6.90 11.69
N GLY A 7 24.34 -8.16 11.52
CA GLY A 7 23.86 -9.01 12.62
C GLY A 7 22.54 -8.58 13.28
N SER A 8 21.95 -7.47 12.85
CA SER A 8 20.65 -7.02 13.38
C SER A 8 19.53 -7.88 12.80
N PRO A 9 18.60 -8.40 13.62
CA PRO A 9 17.42 -9.08 13.12
C PRO A 9 16.57 -8.08 12.33
N LEU A 10 16.15 -8.48 11.13
CA LEU A 10 15.28 -7.66 10.28
C LEU A 10 13.90 -8.32 10.19
N THR A 11 12.86 -7.53 10.44
CA THR A 11 11.47 -7.96 10.26
C THR A 11 10.84 -7.17 9.13
N VAL A 12 10.32 -7.88 8.15
CA VAL A 12 9.63 -7.35 6.96
C VAL A 12 8.14 -7.62 7.09
N TYR A 13 7.32 -6.71 6.60
CA TYR A 13 5.88 -6.91 6.47
C TYR A 13 5.44 -6.46 5.07
N THR A 14 4.30 -6.97 4.63
CA THR A 14 3.65 -6.54 3.38
C THR A 14 2.59 -5.51 3.71
N ALA A 15 2.24 -4.65 2.75
CA ALA A 15 1.19 -3.65 2.96
C ALA A 15 -0.17 -4.33 3.25
N GLU A 16 -0.38 -5.49 2.63
CA GLU A 16 -1.53 -6.37 2.76
C GLU A 16 -1.63 -6.93 4.18
N THR A 17 -0.53 -7.45 4.73
CA THR A 17 -0.49 -7.99 6.10
C THR A 17 -0.58 -6.89 7.16
N LEU A 18 -0.13 -5.67 6.85
CA LEU A 18 -0.24 -4.53 7.76
C LEU A 18 -1.68 -4.02 7.89
N ARG A 19 -2.48 -4.11 6.83
CA ARG A 19 -3.82 -3.50 6.79
C ARG A 19 -4.72 -4.03 7.91
N GLY A 20 -5.15 -3.13 8.80
CA GLY A 20 -5.96 -3.49 9.98
C GLY A 20 -5.18 -3.97 11.20
N ARG A 21 -3.87 -4.23 11.06
CA ARG A 21 -2.97 -4.66 12.13
C ARG A 21 -1.94 -3.57 12.49
N GLU A 22 -2.18 -2.32 12.09
CA GLU A 22 -1.23 -1.22 12.24
C GLU A 22 -0.83 -1.00 13.71
N ALA A 23 -1.82 -1.04 14.61
CA ALA A 23 -1.59 -0.87 16.04
C ALA A 23 -0.73 -2.01 16.64
N ALA A 24 -0.86 -3.24 16.12
CA ALA A 24 -0.05 -4.37 16.57
C ALA A 24 1.42 -4.22 16.14
N LEU A 25 1.66 -3.77 14.90
CA LEU A 25 3.03 -3.47 14.44
C LEU A 25 3.65 -2.37 15.30
N ILE A 26 2.95 -1.26 15.49
CA ILE A 26 3.48 -0.12 16.28
C ILE A 26 3.75 -0.56 17.71
N SER A 27 2.83 -1.30 18.34
CA SER A 27 3.01 -1.87 19.68
C SER A 27 4.30 -2.68 19.78
N ARG A 28 4.59 -3.55 18.81
CA ARG A 28 5.83 -4.33 18.76
C ARG A 28 7.09 -3.46 18.65
N VAL A 29 7.03 -2.35 17.90
CA VAL A 29 8.17 -1.48 17.66
C VAL A 29 8.47 -0.57 18.85
N ILE A 30 7.46 0.01 19.49
CA ILE A 30 7.65 1.02 20.54
C ILE A 30 7.31 0.54 21.97
N GLY A 31 6.79 -0.67 22.13
CA GLY A 31 6.51 -1.29 23.43
C GLY A 31 5.27 -0.75 24.15
N LEU A 32 4.43 0.06 23.49
CA LEU A 32 3.19 0.55 24.08
C LEU A 32 2.02 -0.44 23.82
N PRO A 33 1.08 -0.60 24.76
CA PRO A 33 -0.10 -1.45 24.56
C PRO A 33 -0.94 -1.04 23.35
N VAL A 34 -1.44 -2.03 22.59
CA VAL A 34 -2.30 -1.82 21.41
C VAL A 34 -3.48 -0.88 21.70
N ALA A 35 -4.08 -0.99 22.89
CA ALA A 35 -5.23 -0.19 23.32
C ALA A 35 -4.97 1.33 23.39
N GLN A 36 -3.70 1.76 23.39
CA GLN A 36 -3.33 3.17 23.38
C GLN A 36 -3.39 3.78 21.97
N PHE A 37 -3.44 2.97 20.92
CA PHE A 37 -3.50 3.46 19.54
C PHE A 37 -4.96 3.61 19.10
N ARG A 38 -5.28 4.78 18.55
CA ARG A 38 -6.58 5.05 17.93
C ARG A 38 -6.42 5.13 16.42
N LYS A 39 -7.16 4.28 15.71
CA LYS A 39 -7.24 4.36 14.26
C LYS A 39 -8.09 5.58 13.86
N VAL A 40 -7.52 6.42 13.02
CA VAL A 40 -8.26 7.52 12.40
C VAL A 40 -9.07 6.93 11.25
N ASN A 41 -10.40 7.02 11.32
CA ASN A 41 -11.31 6.39 10.36
C ASN A 41 -11.54 7.20 9.08
N HIS A 42 -10.85 8.33 8.90
CA HIS A 42 -10.90 9.09 7.66
C HIS A 42 -9.57 8.93 6.91
N SER A 43 -9.66 8.83 5.58
CA SER A 43 -8.49 8.89 4.72
C SER A 43 -8.09 10.36 4.55
N GLU A 44 -6.89 10.73 5.01
CA GLU A 44 -6.34 12.07 4.80
C GLU A 44 -6.07 12.37 3.31
N ARG A 45 -5.91 11.32 2.49
CA ARG A 45 -5.58 11.41 1.07
C ARG A 45 -6.59 10.61 0.26
N PRO A 46 -7.63 11.24 -0.31
CA PRO A 46 -8.61 10.52 -1.10
C PRO A 46 -7.93 9.90 -2.33
N GLY A 47 -8.14 8.61 -2.54
CA GLY A 47 -7.61 7.90 -3.70
C GLY A 47 -8.38 8.25 -4.98
N PHE A 48 -7.76 8.04 -6.13
CA PHE A 48 -8.37 8.28 -7.44
C PHE A 48 -9.18 7.06 -7.88
N SER A 49 -10.43 7.29 -8.30
CA SER A 49 -11.19 6.30 -9.07
C SER A 49 -10.72 6.26 -10.52
N ARG A 50 -11.08 5.20 -11.26
CA ARG A 50 -10.83 5.15 -12.72
C ARG A 50 -11.40 6.38 -13.44
N ASN A 51 -12.65 6.72 -13.15
CA ASN A 51 -13.35 7.85 -13.75
C ASN A 51 -12.65 9.19 -13.44
N ALA A 52 -12.12 9.36 -12.23
CA ALA A 52 -11.32 10.53 -11.89
C ALA A 52 -10.11 10.64 -12.82
N VAL A 53 -9.33 9.57 -12.98
CA VAL A 53 -8.14 9.55 -13.83
C VAL A 53 -8.48 9.83 -15.29
N GLU A 54 -9.54 9.22 -15.82
CA GLU A 54 -10.02 9.45 -17.18
C GLU A 54 -10.43 10.91 -17.41
N ALA A 55 -11.12 11.53 -16.45
CA ALA A 55 -11.48 12.94 -16.51
C ALA A 55 -10.24 13.86 -16.49
N MET A 56 -9.23 13.54 -15.67
CA MET A 56 -7.95 14.27 -15.66
C MET A 56 -7.24 14.14 -17.02
N ARG A 57 -7.18 12.92 -17.56
CA ARG A 57 -6.55 12.62 -18.85
C ARG A 57 -7.22 13.37 -20.00
N ALA A 58 -8.55 13.34 -20.09
CA ALA A 58 -9.30 14.06 -21.13
C ALA A 58 -9.06 15.58 -21.06
N SER A 59 -8.96 16.15 -19.86
CA SER A 59 -8.65 17.57 -19.67
C SER A 59 -7.23 17.91 -20.15
N TRP A 60 -6.26 17.04 -19.88
CA TRP A 60 -4.88 17.20 -20.35
C TRP A 60 -4.79 17.11 -21.88
N GLU A 61 -5.41 16.10 -22.48
CA GLU A 61 -5.45 15.91 -23.94
C GLU A 61 -6.12 17.09 -24.66
N ALA A 62 -7.09 17.76 -24.01
CA ALA A 62 -7.72 18.98 -24.51
C ALA A 62 -6.88 20.26 -24.34
N GLY A 63 -5.63 20.17 -23.85
CA GLY A 63 -4.73 21.31 -23.67
C GLY A 63 -5.18 22.31 -22.59
N ARG A 64 -6.07 21.89 -21.68
CA ARG A 64 -6.56 22.80 -20.64
C ARG A 64 -5.51 22.97 -19.54
N PRO A 65 -5.28 24.20 -19.03
CA PRO A 65 -4.42 24.42 -17.88
C PRO A 65 -4.86 23.54 -16.70
N TRP A 66 -3.87 23.00 -15.97
CA TRP A 66 -4.09 22.14 -14.81
C TRP A 66 -3.70 22.85 -13.50
N PRO A 67 -4.60 23.65 -12.88
CA PRO A 67 -4.34 24.22 -11.57
C PRO A 67 -4.13 23.15 -10.51
N HIS A 68 -3.19 23.36 -9.59
CA HIS A 68 -2.86 22.41 -8.53
C HIS A 68 -4.05 22.04 -7.62
N GLN A 69 -5.11 22.86 -7.52
CA GLN A 69 -6.29 22.52 -6.72
C GLN A 69 -7.34 21.67 -7.47
N ARG A 70 -7.30 21.63 -8.81
CA ARG A 70 -8.33 21.01 -9.65
C ARG A 70 -8.46 19.51 -9.46
N TRP A 71 -7.39 18.81 -9.08
CA TRP A 71 -7.46 17.38 -8.79
C TRP A 71 -8.42 17.07 -7.63
N ARG A 72 -8.56 17.96 -6.63
CA ARG A 72 -9.49 17.75 -5.51
C ARG A 72 -10.94 17.80 -5.96
N GLU A 73 -11.27 18.72 -6.86
CA GLU A 73 -12.60 18.84 -7.46
C GLU A 73 -12.95 17.58 -8.25
N VAL A 74 -12.01 17.09 -9.06
CA VAL A 74 -12.18 15.86 -9.85
C VAL A 74 -12.35 14.63 -8.95
N VAL A 75 -11.56 14.51 -7.88
CA VAL A 75 -11.68 13.41 -6.91
C VAL A 75 -13.00 13.48 -6.14
N ALA A 76 -13.46 14.68 -5.77
CA ALA A 76 -14.75 14.87 -5.12
C ALA A 76 -15.93 14.51 -6.05
N ALA A 77 -15.83 14.83 -7.34
CA ALA A 77 -16.84 14.48 -8.35
C ALA A 77 -16.85 12.98 -8.71
N HIS A 78 -15.72 12.29 -8.56
CA HIS A 78 -15.55 10.88 -8.89
C HIS A 78 -14.93 10.08 -7.74
N PRO A 79 -15.65 9.90 -6.61
CA PRO A 79 -15.12 9.28 -5.42
C PRO A 79 -14.84 7.78 -5.60
N ARG A 80 -13.72 7.30 -5.05
CA ARG A 80 -13.31 5.88 -5.07
C ARG A 80 -14.24 4.95 -4.27
N SER A 81 -15.10 5.47 -3.40
CA SER A 81 -16.09 4.65 -2.69
C SER A 81 -17.26 4.22 -3.58
N ALA A 82 -17.56 4.99 -4.63
CA ALA A 82 -18.64 4.71 -5.57
C ALA A 82 -18.17 3.94 -6.82
N SER A 83 -16.91 4.11 -7.21
CA SER A 83 -16.29 3.48 -8.37
C SER A 83 -15.01 2.76 -7.99
N PRO A 84 -14.62 1.68 -8.70
CA PRO A 84 -13.36 1.00 -8.44
C PRO A 84 -12.17 1.97 -8.55
N GLY A 85 -11.13 1.65 -7.78
CA GLY A 85 -9.84 2.34 -7.89
C GLY A 85 -9.31 2.27 -9.32
N PHE A 86 -8.53 3.29 -9.69
CA PHE A 86 -7.82 3.24 -10.96
C PHE A 86 -6.89 2.02 -10.99
N ASP A 87 -6.96 1.28 -12.10
CA ASP A 87 -6.28 0.01 -12.27
C ASP A 87 -5.87 -0.11 -13.75
N PRO A 88 -4.65 0.34 -14.10
CA PRO A 88 -4.23 0.45 -15.49
C PRO A 88 -3.87 -0.90 -16.12
N TRP A 89 -3.85 -1.98 -15.34
CA TRP A 89 -3.27 -3.25 -15.74
C TRP A 89 -4.30 -4.18 -16.36
N SER A 90 -3.95 -4.75 -17.50
CA SER A 90 -4.62 -5.90 -18.08
C SER A 90 -4.53 -7.13 -17.16
N PRO A 91 -5.41 -8.14 -17.34
CA PRO A 91 -5.29 -9.41 -16.60
C PRO A 91 -3.93 -10.09 -16.75
N GLU A 92 -3.33 -10.05 -17.94
CA GLU A 92 -2.04 -10.65 -18.23
C GLU A 92 -0.89 -9.92 -17.53
N GLU A 93 -0.92 -8.58 -17.51
CA GLU A 93 0.06 -7.77 -16.78
C GLU A 93 -0.04 -8.00 -15.27
N ARG A 94 -1.25 -8.13 -14.73
CA ARG A 94 -1.45 -8.48 -13.32
C ARG A 94 -0.83 -9.81 -12.98
N ASP A 95 -1.15 -10.87 -13.74
CA ASP A 95 -0.62 -12.20 -13.49
C ASP A 95 0.92 -12.22 -13.56
N PHE A 96 1.51 -11.45 -14.48
CA PHE A 96 2.95 -11.27 -14.53
C PHE A 96 3.50 -10.60 -13.25
N PHE A 97 2.91 -9.49 -12.81
CA PHE A 97 3.36 -8.78 -11.60
C PHE A 97 3.12 -9.58 -10.32
N ASP A 98 2.01 -10.29 -10.22
CA ASP A 98 1.66 -11.12 -9.06
C ASP A 98 2.67 -12.26 -8.91
N ARG A 99 2.99 -12.97 -10.00
CA ARG A 99 4.03 -14.01 -9.98
C ARG A 99 5.41 -13.45 -9.62
N ARG A 100 5.75 -12.26 -10.13
CA ARG A 100 7.01 -11.62 -9.80
C ARG A 100 7.07 -11.22 -8.32
N HIS A 101 5.98 -10.66 -7.81
CA HIS A 101 5.85 -10.28 -6.41
C HIS A 101 5.98 -11.49 -5.48
N GLU A 102 5.31 -12.61 -5.78
CA GLU A 102 5.43 -13.83 -5.00
C GLU A 102 6.87 -14.38 -5.00
N SER A 103 7.52 -14.41 -6.17
CA SER A 103 8.92 -14.82 -6.29
C SER A 103 9.86 -13.93 -5.47
N ASP A 104 9.64 -12.62 -5.46
CA ASP A 104 10.44 -11.68 -4.67
C ASP A 104 10.23 -11.89 -3.17
N LEU A 105 9.00 -12.18 -2.71
CA LEU A 105 8.73 -12.49 -1.31
C LEU A 105 9.43 -13.78 -0.87
N GLU A 106 9.41 -14.82 -1.70
CA GLU A 106 10.13 -16.08 -1.44
C GLU A 106 11.64 -15.86 -1.37
N ALA A 107 12.19 -15.05 -2.28
CA ALA A 107 13.61 -14.70 -2.26
C ALA A 107 14.00 -13.93 -0.99
N ILE A 108 13.16 -13.00 -0.53
CA ILE A 108 13.38 -12.27 0.73
C ILE A 108 13.30 -13.22 1.94
N ALA A 109 12.35 -14.16 1.93
CA ALA A 109 12.16 -15.10 3.03
C ALA A 109 13.34 -16.07 3.20
N ALA A 110 14.06 -16.36 2.11
CA ALA A 110 15.28 -17.15 2.13
C ALA A 110 16.51 -16.39 2.64
N LEU A 111 16.44 -15.07 2.85
CA LEU A 111 17.58 -14.29 3.34
C LEU A 111 17.87 -14.59 4.82
N PRO A 112 19.12 -14.93 5.18
CA PRO A 112 19.46 -15.27 6.56
C PRO A 112 19.33 -14.06 7.49
N GLY A 113 18.70 -14.24 8.64
CA GLY A 113 18.46 -13.17 9.62
C GLY A 113 17.31 -12.21 9.28
N TRP A 114 16.54 -12.53 8.24
CA TRP A 114 15.31 -11.83 7.90
C TRP A 114 14.12 -12.68 8.33
N SER A 115 13.08 -12.01 8.80
CA SER A 115 11.82 -12.61 9.22
C SER A 115 10.67 -11.85 8.57
N PHE A 116 9.59 -12.55 8.27
CA PHE A 116 8.34 -11.90 7.90
C PHE A 116 7.41 -11.83 9.10
N TRP A 117 6.65 -10.75 9.18
CA TRP A 117 5.55 -10.61 10.13
C TRP A 117 4.21 -10.82 9.43
N GLY A 118 3.51 -11.87 9.85
CA GLY A 118 2.14 -12.15 9.42
C GLY A 118 1.99 -12.62 7.97
N TRP A 119 3.08 -12.98 7.28
CA TRP A 119 3.05 -13.57 5.94
C TRP A 119 3.09 -15.10 6.02
N ARG A 120 2.24 -15.80 5.25
CA ARG A 120 2.11 -17.28 5.22
C ARG A 120 2.06 -17.96 6.62
N ASN A 121 1.32 -17.39 7.58
CA ASN A 121 1.22 -17.88 8.96
C ASN A 121 2.57 -18.02 9.69
N SER A 122 3.53 -17.14 9.42
CA SER A 122 4.64 -16.92 10.37
C SER A 122 4.10 -16.14 11.57
N GLU A 123 3.89 -16.90 12.65
CA GLU A 123 3.48 -16.50 14.01
C GLU A 123 2.00 -16.10 14.16
N ALA A 124 1.18 -17.14 14.38
CA ALA A 124 0.12 -17.06 15.37
C ALA A 124 0.79 -17.01 16.75
N ASP A 125 0.85 -15.82 17.33
CA ASP A 125 1.03 -15.57 18.77
C ASP A 125 0.12 -14.40 19.17
#